data_AF-A0AAW1VUQ9-F1
#
_entry.id   AF-A0AAW1VUQ9-F1
#
_cell.length_a   1.000
_cell.length_b   1.000
_cell.length_c   1.000
_cell.angle_alpha   90.00
_cell.angle_beta   90.00
_cell.angle_gamma   90.00
#
_symmetry.space_group_name_H-M   'P 1'
#
loop_
_entity.id
_entity.type
_entity.pdbx_description
1 polymer ?
#
loop_
_entity_poly.entity_id
_entity_poly.type
_entity_poly.pdbx_seq_one_letter_code
_entity_poly.pdbx_strand_id
1 'polypeptide(L)'
;MSLDEVFDMYCKGLIVFGPYWDHMLGYWKESLKRPHNVLFLKYEDMKEDGAFHLKTLAKFLEYPFTMEEERNSVIEEIEKLCSFETMKNLEVNKTGMFISNIEKASLFRKAEV
;
A
#
# COMPACT_ATOMS: atom_id res chain seq x y z
N MET A 1 -26.54 6.93 -1.38
CA MET A 1 -25.98 7.17 -0.04
C MET A 1 -25.21 8.47 -0.11
N SER A 2 -25.51 9.41 0.77
CA SER A 2 -24.74 10.66 0.90
C SER A 2 -23.36 10.37 1.51
N LEU A 3 -22.44 11.32 1.39
CA LEU A 3 -21.12 11.19 2.03
C LEU A 3 -21.24 11.08 3.55
N ASP A 4 -22.17 11.81 4.16
CA ASP A 4 -22.39 11.82 5.61
C ASP A 4 -22.90 10.47 6.11
N GLU A 5 -23.81 9.83 5.37
CA GLU A 5 -24.29 8.47 5.68
C GLU A 5 -23.15 7.44 5.59
N VAL A 6 -22.31 7.51 4.55
CA VAL A 6 -21.13 6.62 4.40
C VAL A 6 -20.15 6.84 5.55
N PHE A 7 -19.90 8.10 5.91
CA PHE A 7 -18.99 8.46 7.00
C PHE A 7 -19.50 7.95 8.36
N ASP A 8 -20.78 8.13 8.66
CA ASP A 8 -21.40 7.59 9.88
C ASP A 8 -21.31 6.05 9.94
N MET A 9 -21.56 5.37 8.82
CA MET A 9 -21.36 3.92 8.71
C MET A 9 -19.90 3.52 8.96
N TYR A 10 -18.94 4.25 8.39
CA TYR A 10 -17.50 4.03 8.62
C TYR A 10 -17.13 4.17 10.10
N CYS A 11 -17.57 5.24 10.76
CA CYS A 11 -17.34 5.47 12.17
C CYS A 11 -17.92 4.37 13.06
N LYS A 12 -19.08 3.80 12.66
CA LYS A 12 -19.72 2.66 13.34
C LYS A 12 -19.08 1.31 12.99
N GLY A 13 -18.08 1.28 12.10
CA GLY A 13 -17.44 0.05 11.63
C GLY A 13 -18.30 -0.79 10.67
N LEU A 14 -19.41 -0.24 10.16
CA LEU A 14 -20.35 -0.89 9.25
C LEU A 14 -19.86 -0.80 7.79
N ILE A 15 -18.64 -1.24 7.56
CA ILE A 15 -17.97 -1.24 6.25
C ILE A 15 -17.41 -2.62 5.94
N VAL A 16 -17.11 -2.87 4.66
CA VAL A 16 -16.43 -4.09 4.24
C VAL A 16 -15.08 -4.18 4.97
N PHE A 17 -14.82 -5.33 5.61
CA PHE A 17 -13.64 -5.59 6.46
C PHE A 17 -13.51 -4.70 7.72
N GLY A 18 -14.57 -3.99 8.13
CA GLY A 18 -14.60 -3.22 9.37
C GLY A 18 -14.79 -4.07 10.64
N PRO A 19 -14.63 -3.47 11.83
CA PRO A 19 -14.26 -2.06 12.07
C PRO A 19 -12.79 -1.76 11.74
N TYR A 20 -12.52 -0.56 11.21
CA TYR A 20 -11.17 -0.16 10.77
C TYR A 20 -10.13 -0.25 11.90
N TRP A 21 -10.45 0.28 13.09
CA TRP A 21 -9.52 0.30 14.22
C TRP A 21 -9.20 -1.10 14.73
N ASP A 22 -10.19 -1.99 14.81
CA ASP A 22 -9.95 -3.37 15.22
C ASP A 22 -9.07 -4.12 14.22
N HIS A 23 -9.32 -3.90 12.92
CA HIS A 23 -8.50 -4.49 11.85
C HIS A 23 -7.03 -4.01 11.96
N MET A 24 -6.81 -2.70 12.04
CA MET A 24 -5.46 -2.12 12.14
C MET A 24 -4.74 -2.54 13.42
N LEU A 25 -5.41 -2.46 14.58
CA LEU A 25 -4.85 -2.86 15.86
C LEU A 25 -4.55 -4.37 15.91
N GLY A 26 -5.36 -5.20 15.26
CA GLY A 26 -5.14 -6.63 15.15
C GLY A 26 -3.81 -6.94 14.48
N TYR A 27 -3.58 -6.40 13.27
CA TYR A 27 -2.32 -6.61 12.54
C TYR A 27 -1.11 -5.96 13.21
N TRP A 28 -1.29 -4.79 13.84
CA TRP A 28 -0.22 -4.17 14.63
C TRP A 28 0.20 -5.05 15.82
N LYS A 29 -0.76 -5.61 16.57
CA LYS A 29 -0.43 -6.53 17.66
C LYS A 29 0.25 -7.79 17.14
N GLU A 30 -0.14 -8.28 15.96
CA GLU A 30 0.49 -9.46 15.36
C GLU A 30 1.92 -9.18 14.89
N SER A 31 2.21 -7.99 14.35
CA SER A 31 3.59 -7.60 13.99
C SER A 31 4.51 -7.53 15.21
N LEU A 32 3.98 -7.14 16.38
CA LEU A 32 4.74 -7.18 17.63
C LEU A 32 5.00 -8.61 18.13
N LYS A 33 4.02 -9.52 17.95
CA LYS A 33 4.16 -10.93 18.38
C LYS A 33 5.06 -11.74 17.45
N ARG A 34 5.01 -11.47 16.15
CA ARG A 34 5.69 -12.24 15.10
C ARG A 34 6.44 -11.30 14.14
N PRO A 35 7.45 -10.57 14.63
CA PRO A 35 8.16 -9.56 13.83
C PRO A 35 8.90 -10.14 12.60
N HIS A 36 9.19 -11.44 12.61
CA HIS A 36 9.80 -12.15 11.47
C HIS A 36 8.78 -12.66 10.44
N ASN A 37 7.47 -12.60 10.73
CA ASN A 37 6.42 -13.07 9.83
C ASN A 37 5.42 -11.99 9.41
N VAL A 38 5.37 -10.87 10.13
CA VAL A 38 4.44 -9.77 9.85
C VAL A 38 5.19 -8.45 9.89
N LEU A 39 5.35 -7.84 8.71
CA LEU A 39 5.85 -6.48 8.55
C LEU A 39 4.66 -5.51 8.51
N PHE A 40 4.63 -4.55 9.44
CA PHE A 40 3.60 -3.52 9.49
C PHE A 40 4.15 -2.21 8.92
N LEU A 41 3.47 -1.66 7.91
CA LEU A 41 3.88 -0.45 7.21
C LEU A 41 2.73 0.57 7.24
N LYS A 42 3.09 1.85 7.23
CA LYS A 42 2.17 2.98 7.17
C LYS A 42 2.33 3.70 5.84
N TYR A 43 1.20 4.08 5.24
CA TYR A 43 1.17 4.65 3.89
C TYR A 43 1.94 5.97 3.80
N GLU A 44 1.75 6.85 4.78
CA GLU A 44 2.39 8.15 4.86
C GLU A 44 3.91 8.03 4.99
N ASP A 45 4.38 7.08 5.80
CA ASP A 45 5.83 6.87 6.01
C ASP A 45 6.47 6.33 4.72
N MET A 46 5.80 5.41 4.01
CA MET A 46 6.23 4.95 2.68
C MET A 46 6.23 6.07 1.62
N LYS A 47 5.36 7.07 1.76
CA LYS A 47 5.31 8.24 0.88
C LYS A 47 6.43 9.23 1.19
N GLU A 48 6.86 9.31 2.44
CA GLU A 48 7.95 10.17 2.90
C GLU A 48 9.33 9.61 2.50
N ASP A 49 9.57 8.30 2.72
CA ASP A 49 10.84 7.64 2.37
C ASP A 49 10.63 6.23 1.80
N GLY A 50 10.25 6.17 0.52
CA GLY A 50 10.01 4.91 -0.19
C GLY A 50 11.24 4.01 -0.22
N ALA A 51 12.43 4.56 -0.44
CA ALA A 51 13.68 3.81 -0.55
C ALA A 51 14.02 3.09 0.77
N PHE A 52 13.88 3.76 1.91
CA PHE A 52 14.06 3.14 3.22
C PHE A 52 13.08 1.97 3.44
N HIS A 53 11.81 2.18 3.11
CA HIS A 53 10.79 1.14 3.28
C HIS A 53 10.94 -0.03 2.30
N LEU A 54 11.42 0.21 1.07
CA LEU A 54 11.78 -0.85 0.12
C LEU A 54 12.96 -1.69 0.63
N LYS A 55 14.02 -1.06 1.14
CA LYS A 55 15.14 -1.79 1.78
C LYS A 55 14.67 -2.60 2.98
N THR A 56 13.73 -2.06 3.77
CA THR A 56 13.13 -2.76 4.91
C THR A 56 12.32 -3.98 4.46
N LEU A 57 11.49 -3.83 3.43
CA LEU A 57 10.71 -4.93 2.84
C LEU A 57 11.62 -6.02 2.25
N ALA A 58 12.65 -5.64 1.51
CA ALA A 58 13.63 -6.55 0.91
C ALA A 58 14.34 -7.39 1.99
N LYS A 59 14.79 -6.74 3.08
CA LYS A 59 15.35 -7.42 4.26
C LYS A 59 14.35 -8.37 4.91
N PHE A 60 13.10 -7.94 5.06
CA PHE A 60 12.05 -8.77 5.66
C PHE A 60 11.72 -10.02 4.83
N LEU A 61 11.82 -9.92 3.50
CA LEU A 61 11.64 -11.05 2.57
C LEU A 61 12.90 -11.93 2.45
N GLU A 62 13.96 -11.67 3.22
CA GLU A 62 15.25 -12.37 3.15
C GLU A 62 16.01 -12.18 1.82
N TYR A 63 15.70 -11.11 1.08
CA TYR A 63 16.39 -10.70 -0.15
C TYR A 63 16.89 -9.24 -0.04
N PRO A 64 17.81 -8.92 0.89
CA PRO A 64 18.33 -7.58 1.01
C PRO A 64 19.09 -7.16 -0.25
N PHE A 65 18.94 -5.89 -0.64
CA PHE A 65 19.74 -5.32 -1.73
C PHE A 65 21.24 -5.43 -1.43
N THR A 66 22.00 -5.81 -2.44
CA THR A 66 23.45 -5.81 -2.45
C THR A 66 24.00 -4.40 -2.63
N MET A 67 25.26 -4.17 -2.25
CA MET A 67 25.93 -2.90 -2.50
C MET A 67 26.01 -2.55 -4.00
N GLU A 68 26.05 -3.57 -4.86
CA GLU A 68 26.07 -3.37 -6.30
C GLU A 68 24.71 -2.88 -6.82
N GLU A 69 23.61 -3.49 -6.38
CA GLU A 69 22.26 -3.04 -6.72
C GLU A 69 21.99 -1.60 -6.24
N GLU A 70 22.46 -1.26 -5.03
CA GLU A 70 22.36 0.11 -4.53
C GLU A 70 23.18 1.11 -5.38
N ARG A 71 24.39 0.73 -5.80
CA ARG A 71 25.22 1.58 -6.69
C ARG A 71 24.64 1.71 -8.09
N ASN A 72 23.96 0.68 -8.57
CA ASN A 72 23.34 0.63 -9.89
C ASN A 72 21.91 1.20 -9.89
N SER A 73 21.50 1.88 -8.81
CA SER A 73 20.21 2.57 -8.71
C SER A 73 18.98 1.68 -8.89
N VAL A 74 19.09 0.39 -8.54
CA VAL A 74 18.00 -0.60 -8.69
C VAL A 74 16.79 -0.21 -7.84
N ILE A 75 17.02 0.44 -6.69
CA ILE A 75 15.95 0.86 -5.78
C ILE A 75 15.11 1.96 -6.43
N GLU A 76 15.76 2.96 -7.01
CA GLU A 76 15.13 4.06 -7.73
C GLU A 76 14.37 3.56 -8.98
N GLU A 77 14.89 2.53 -9.65
CA GLU A 77 14.19 1.87 -10.76
C GLU A 77 12.90 1.18 -10.29
N ILE A 78 12.94 0.47 -9.16
CA ILE A 78 11.76 -0.16 -8.56
C ILE A 78 10.75 0.90 -8.12
N GLU A 79 11.18 1.96 -7.44
CA GLU A 79 10.31 3.07 -7.04
C GLU A 79 9.61 3.70 -8.24
N LYS A 80 10.36 3.95 -9.32
CA LYS A 80 9.80 4.49 -10.56
C LYS A 80 8.81 3.53 -11.20
N LEU A 81 9.12 2.24 -11.27
CA LEU A 81 8.25 1.22 -11.85
C LEU A 81 6.93 1.09 -11.08
N CYS A 82 7.01 1.06 -9.75
CA CYS A 82 5.87 0.93 -8.84
C CYS A 82 5.21 2.26 -8.48
N SER A 83 5.73 3.39 -8.97
CA SER A 83 5.20 4.72 -8.67
C SER A 83 3.74 4.84 -9.09
N PHE A 84 3.00 5.68 -8.37
CA PHE A 84 1.61 5.96 -8.68
C PHE A 84 1.41 6.41 -10.14
N GLU A 85 2.27 7.31 -10.63
CA GLU A 85 2.18 7.82 -12.00
C GLU A 85 2.43 6.72 -13.03
N THR A 86 3.46 5.89 -12.86
CA THR A 86 3.71 4.77 -13.77
C THR A 86 2.52 3.82 -13.77
N MET A 87 2.08 3.37 -12.59
CA MET A 87 1.01 2.38 -12.45
C MET A 87 -0.34 2.91 -12.97
N LYS A 88 -0.70 4.16 -12.68
CA LYS A 88 -1.92 4.81 -13.17
C LYS A 88 -1.96 4.90 -14.71
N ASN A 89 -0.81 5.10 -15.34
CA ASN A 89 -0.69 5.31 -16.77
C ASN A 89 -0.51 4.02 -17.59
N LEU A 90 -0.39 2.85 -16.96
CA LEU A 90 -0.39 1.56 -17.66
C LEU A 90 -1.76 1.28 -18.29
N GLU A 91 -1.78 0.88 -19.56
CA GLU A 91 -3.02 0.59 -20.30
C GLU A 91 -3.92 -0.44 -19.61
N VAL A 92 -3.32 -1.43 -18.95
CA VAL A 92 -4.05 -2.46 -18.20
C VAL A 92 -4.86 -1.91 -17.03
N ASN A 93 -4.51 -0.72 -16.53
CA ASN A 93 -5.16 -0.04 -15.41
C ASN A 93 -6.13 1.06 -15.84
N LYS A 94 -6.11 1.48 -17.10
CA LYS A 94 -7.00 2.55 -17.62
C LYS A 94 -8.40 2.05 -17.97
N THR A 95 -8.55 0.78 -18.35
CA THR A 95 -9.81 0.25 -18.87
C THR A 95 -10.16 -1.13 -18.31
N GLY A 96 -11.46 -1.42 -18.24
CA GLY A 96 -12.01 -2.68 -17.76
C GLY A 96 -12.31 -2.70 -16.26
N MET A 97 -12.69 -3.88 -15.78
CA MET A 97 -13.16 -4.11 -14.42
C MET A 97 -12.10 -4.84 -13.59
N PHE A 98 -11.89 -4.41 -12.34
CA PHE A 98 -11.06 -5.10 -11.35
C PHE A 98 -11.86 -6.24 -10.69
N ILE A 99 -13.02 -5.89 -10.15
CA ILE A 99 -14.09 -6.81 -9.77
C ILE A 99 -15.37 -6.33 -10.45
N SER A 100 -16.44 -7.13 -10.43
CA SER A 100 -17.67 -6.96 -11.23
C SER A 100 -18.25 -5.54 -11.27
N ASN A 101 -17.98 -4.71 -10.26
CA ASN A 101 -18.52 -3.36 -10.07
C ASN A 101 -17.46 -2.27 -9.83
N ILE A 102 -16.16 -2.56 -9.96
CA ILE A 102 -15.08 -1.58 -9.76
C ILE A 102 -14.28 -1.44 -11.05
N GLU A 103 -14.32 -0.26 -11.67
CA GLU A 103 -13.47 0.08 -12.81
C GLU A 103 -12.00 0.13 -12.39
N LYS A 104 -11.09 -0.42 -13.19
CA LYS A 104 -9.64 -0.41 -12.85
C LYS A 104 -9.09 1.00 -12.68
N ALA A 105 -9.56 1.95 -13.49
CA ALA A 105 -9.15 3.35 -13.41
C ALA A 105 -9.45 3.99 -12.04
N SER A 106 -10.49 3.50 -11.34
CA SER A 106 -10.87 4.01 -10.03
C SER A 106 -9.88 3.65 -8.91
N LEU A 107 -9.02 2.64 -9.11
CA LEU A 107 -8.00 2.24 -8.15
C LEU A 107 -6.88 3.31 -8.01
N PHE A 108 -6.72 4.18 -9.00
CA PHE A 108 -5.64 5.18 -9.05
C PHE A 108 -6.16 6.62 -9.08
N ARG A 109 -6.64 7.13 -7.92
CA ARG A 109 -7.30 8.44 -7.82
C ARG A 109 -6.32 9.63 -7.79
N LYS A 110 -5.66 9.86 -6.64
CA LYS A 110 -4.76 11.02 -6.40
C LYS A 110 -3.39 10.66 -5.79
N ALA A 111 -3.35 9.71 -4.86
CA ALA A 111 -2.14 9.33 -4.12
C ALA A 111 -1.42 10.50 -3.42
N GLU A 112 -2.21 11.35 -2.79
CA GLU A 112 -1.80 12.46 -1.93
C GLU A 112 -2.14 12.11 -0.47
N VAL A 113 -1.35 12.65 0.46
CA VAL A 113 -1.59 12.59 1.92
C VAL A 113 -2.07 13.96 2.38
#